data_AF-A0A259KRU8-F1
#
_entry.id   AF-A0A259KRU8-F1
#
_cell.length_a   1.000
_cell.length_b   1.000
_cell.length_c   1.000
_cell.angle_alpha   90.00
_cell.angle_beta   90.00
_cell.angle_gamma   90.00
#
_symmetry.space_group_name_H-M   'P 1'
#
loop_
_entity.id
_entity.type
_entity.pdbx_description
1 polymer ?
#
loop_
_entity_poly.entity_id
_entity_poly.type
_entity_poly.pdbx_seq_one_letter_code
_entity_poly.pdbx_strand_id
1 'polypeptide(L)'
;MDRKDWLVPLLAAVIGVMGTLAGSLVAGYQHERAAARQAQFELAKQLAAERAAEFQALKEAGLSYMRSTDALVNNLVFASSRDKALGEFFSLVQNASNEVVLSGDEELIRQTMALNRTLTRLLVPSTKPMEERLAELNLQVLDWIKQFKRSLDILKTQHEEAQSFKASTQTVAQLKR
;
A
#
# COMPACT_ATOMS: atom_id res chain seq x y z
N MET A 1 -21.57 46.93 60.67
CA MET A 1 -21.35 46.04 59.51
C MET A 1 -21.46 46.88 58.28
N ASP A 2 -20.33 47.10 57.63
CA ASP A 2 -20.16 48.13 56.62
C ASP A 2 -20.51 47.56 55.24
N ARG A 3 -20.99 48.38 54.29
CA ARG A 3 -21.40 47.89 52.95
C ARG A 3 -20.24 47.26 52.16
N LYS A 4 -18.99 47.48 52.60
CA LYS A 4 -17.77 46.87 52.05
C LYS A 4 -17.55 45.42 52.49
N ASP A 5 -18.12 44.98 53.61
CA ASP A 5 -17.90 43.62 54.16
C ASP A 5 -18.58 42.52 53.31
N TRP A 6 -19.60 42.87 52.52
CA TRP A 6 -20.30 41.94 51.63
C TRP A 6 -19.75 41.93 50.18
N LEU A 7 -18.96 42.94 49.80
CA LEU A 7 -18.37 43.06 48.46
C LEU A 7 -17.26 42.02 48.21
N VAL A 8 -16.45 41.75 49.24
CA VAL A 8 -15.33 40.80 49.17
C VAL A 8 -15.81 39.35 48.94
N PRO A 9 -16.79 38.81 49.69
CA PRO A 9 -17.31 37.46 49.43
C PRO A 9 -18.08 37.37 48.10
N LEU A 10 -18.75 38.44 47.67
CA LEU A 10 -19.44 38.48 46.38
C LEU A 10 -18.45 38.42 45.20
N LEU A 11 -17.36 39.19 45.26
CA LEU A 11 -16.28 39.15 44.26
C LEU A 11 -15.58 37.78 44.23
N ALA A 12 -15.33 37.18 45.40
CA ALA A 12 -14.75 35.84 45.49
C ALA A 12 -15.66 34.77 44.87
N ALA A 13 -16.98 34.86 45.10
CA ALA A 13 -17.95 33.94 44.50
C ALA A 13 -18.00 34.06 42.98
N VAL A 14 -17.99 35.29 42.44
CA VAL A 14 -18.01 35.54 40.98
C VAL A 14 -16.71 35.04 40.33
N ILE A 15 -15.55 35.26 40.95
CA ILE A 15 -14.26 34.77 40.45
C ILE A 15 -14.21 33.23 40.51
N GLY A 16 -14.73 32.62 41.57
CA GLY A 16 -14.83 31.16 41.70
C GLY A 16 -15.70 30.53 40.59
N VAL A 17 -16.88 31.10 40.33
CA VAL A 17 -17.78 30.64 39.27
C VAL A 17 -17.15 30.82 37.88
N MET A 18 -16.55 31.98 37.61
CA MET A 18 -15.85 32.23 36.34
C MET A 18 -14.64 31.31 36.15
N GLY A 19 -13.91 30.96 37.22
CA GLY A 19 -12.82 29.99 37.19
C GLY A 19 -13.27 28.57 36.85
N THR A 20 -14.41 28.13 37.40
CA THR A 20 -14.98 26.80 37.08
C THR A 20 -15.52 26.72 35.65
N LEU A 21 -16.16 27.79 35.14
CA LEU A 21 -16.65 27.85 33.76
C LEU A 21 -15.49 27.92 32.75
N ALA A 22 -14.44 28.70 33.05
CA ALA A 22 -13.22 28.74 32.25
C ALA A 22 -12.50 27.38 32.23
N GLY A 23 -12.46 26.68 33.36
CA GLY A 23 -11.96 25.29 33.44
C GLY A 23 -12.77 24.32 32.58
N SER A 24 -14.10 24.46 32.53
CA SER A 24 -14.98 23.60 31.72
C SER A 24 -14.84 23.85 30.21
N LEU A 25 -14.62 25.10 29.79
CA LEU A 25 -14.38 25.46 28.38
C LEU A 25 -13.01 24.97 27.91
N VAL A 26 -11.99 25.05 28.78
CA VAL A 26 -10.67 24.47 28.51
C VAL A 26 -10.76 22.94 28.45
N ALA A 27 -11.52 22.30 29.34
CA ALA A 27 -11.74 20.85 29.29
C ALA A 27 -12.47 20.41 28.00
N GLY A 28 -13.51 21.15 27.58
CA GLY A 28 -14.20 20.92 26.31
C GLY A 28 -13.30 21.12 25.09
N TYR A 29 -12.50 22.19 25.06
CA TYR A 29 -11.53 22.46 23.99
C TYR A 29 -10.42 21.39 23.92
N GLN A 30 -9.98 20.85 25.06
CA GLN A 30 -9.00 19.76 25.10
C GLN A 30 -9.62 18.42 24.68
N HIS A 31 -10.91 18.19 24.96
CA HIS A 31 -11.65 17.03 24.47
C HIS A 31 -11.87 17.08 22.94
N GLU A 32 -12.23 18.22 22.37
CA GLU A 32 -12.33 18.37 20.91
C GLU A 32 -10.98 18.18 20.22
N ARG A 33 -9.90 18.73 20.79
CA ARG A 33 -8.53 18.46 20.30
C ARG A 33 -8.11 17.00 20.47
N ALA A 34 -8.52 16.32 21.53
CA ALA A 34 -8.22 14.90 21.74
C ALA A 34 -8.98 14.02 20.72
N ALA A 35 -10.25 14.31 20.47
CA ALA A 35 -11.07 13.63 19.47
C ALA A 35 -10.53 13.87 18.04
N ALA A 36 -10.17 15.11 17.70
CA ALA A 36 -9.55 15.43 16.41
C ALA A 36 -8.19 14.73 16.23
N ARG A 37 -7.38 14.61 17.30
CA ARG A 37 -6.13 13.85 17.28
C ARG A 37 -6.36 12.35 17.14
N GLN A 38 -7.36 11.79 17.81
CA GLN A 38 -7.74 10.37 17.65
C GLN A 38 -8.19 10.05 16.23
N ALA A 39 -9.01 10.90 15.61
CA ALA A 39 -9.40 10.76 14.22
C ALA A 39 -8.19 10.81 13.27
N GLN A 40 -7.23 11.71 13.51
CA GLN A 40 -5.98 11.76 12.74
C GLN A 40 -5.12 10.50 12.93
N PHE A 41 -5.06 9.96 14.15
CA PHE A 41 -4.34 8.70 14.42
C PHE A 41 -5.04 7.49 13.78
N GLU A 42 -6.37 7.45 13.78
CA GLU A 42 -7.15 6.39 13.14
C GLU A 42 -6.99 6.43 11.62
N LEU A 43 -7.08 7.62 10.99
CA LEU A 43 -6.81 7.80 9.57
C LEU A 43 -5.36 7.40 9.21
N ALA A 44 -4.38 7.80 10.02
CA ALA A 44 -2.99 7.39 9.80
C ALA A 44 -2.77 5.88 9.97
N LYS A 45 -3.49 5.23 10.89
CA LYS A 45 -3.47 3.76 11.03
C LYS A 45 -4.12 3.07 9.84
N GLN A 46 -5.26 3.57 9.37
CA GLN A 46 -5.94 3.04 8.19
C GLN A 46 -5.05 3.16 6.96
N LEU A 47 -4.44 4.33 6.74
CA LEU A 47 -3.51 4.57 5.63
C LEU A 47 -2.27 3.68 5.70
N ALA A 48 -1.69 3.48 6.88
CA ALA A 48 -0.55 2.56 7.05
C ALA A 48 -0.91 1.09 6.82
N ALA A 49 -2.12 0.68 7.23
CA ALA A 49 -2.64 -0.66 6.98
C ALA A 49 -2.97 -0.88 5.48
N GLU A 50 -3.52 0.14 4.82
CA GLU A 50 -3.80 0.16 3.39
C GLU A 50 -2.50 0.04 2.57
N ARG A 51 -1.48 0.85 2.88
CA ARG A 51 -0.15 0.76 2.24
C ARG A 51 0.53 -0.60 2.46
N ALA A 52 0.35 -1.20 3.63
CA ALA A 52 0.88 -2.54 3.92
C ALA A 52 0.14 -3.63 3.12
N ALA A 53 -1.18 -3.48 2.98
CA ALA A 53 -2.00 -4.36 2.16
C ALA A 53 -1.65 -4.24 0.67
N GLU A 54 -1.44 -3.02 0.16
CA GLU A 54 -0.97 -2.76 -1.21
C GLU A 54 0.40 -3.41 -1.48
N PHE A 55 1.35 -3.26 -0.55
CA PHE A 55 2.66 -3.90 -0.67
C PHE A 55 2.57 -5.43 -0.71
N GLN A 56 1.77 -6.04 0.17
CA GLN A 56 1.58 -7.49 0.17
C GLN A 56 0.83 -7.97 -1.07
N ALA A 57 -0.22 -7.26 -1.49
CA ALA A 57 -0.98 -7.57 -2.68
C ALA A 57 -0.10 -7.56 -3.94
N LEU A 58 0.71 -6.50 -4.13
CA LEU A 58 1.64 -6.44 -5.26
C LEU A 58 2.68 -7.58 -5.20
N LYS A 59 3.22 -7.86 -4.01
CA LYS A 59 4.19 -8.93 -3.82
C LYS A 59 3.61 -10.30 -4.18
N GLU A 60 2.43 -10.62 -3.66
CA GLU A 60 1.75 -11.89 -3.93
C GLU A 60 1.37 -12.02 -5.40
N ALA A 61 0.80 -10.98 -5.99
CA ALA A 61 0.44 -10.93 -7.40
C ALA A 61 1.68 -11.16 -8.30
N GLY A 62 2.78 -10.46 -8.03
CA GLY A 62 4.00 -10.60 -8.82
C GLY A 62 4.63 -12.00 -8.71
N LEU A 63 4.64 -12.59 -7.51
CA LEU A 63 5.11 -13.98 -7.31
C LEU A 63 4.20 -15.00 -8.01
N SER A 64 2.89 -14.81 -7.92
CA SER A 64 1.89 -15.63 -8.61
C SER A 64 2.09 -15.59 -10.14
N TYR A 65 2.32 -14.39 -10.67
CA TYR A 65 2.58 -14.17 -12.10
C TYR A 65 3.88 -14.83 -12.56
N MET A 66 4.98 -14.67 -11.80
CA MET A 66 6.25 -15.32 -12.10
C MET A 66 6.13 -16.85 -12.09
N ARG A 67 5.48 -17.42 -11.06
CA ARG A 67 5.31 -18.88 -10.94
C ARG A 67 4.49 -19.43 -12.12
N SER A 68 3.41 -18.74 -12.48
CA SER A 68 2.54 -19.15 -13.59
C SER A 68 3.28 -19.04 -14.92
N THR A 69 4.09 -17.98 -15.11
CA THR A 69 4.90 -17.78 -16.31
C THR A 69 5.97 -18.85 -16.46
N ASP A 70 6.68 -19.18 -15.37
CA ASP A 70 7.66 -20.27 -15.34
C ASP A 70 7.01 -21.63 -15.65
N ALA A 71 5.85 -21.92 -15.05
CA ALA A 71 5.09 -23.14 -15.32
C ALA A 71 4.67 -23.25 -16.80
N LEU A 72 4.22 -22.14 -17.41
CA LEU A 72 3.88 -22.08 -18.83
C LEU A 72 5.12 -22.36 -19.71
N VAL A 73 6.24 -21.70 -19.44
CA VAL A 73 7.48 -21.86 -20.22
C VAL A 73 8.02 -23.28 -20.09
N ASN A 74 8.05 -23.84 -18.89
CA ASN A 74 8.50 -25.22 -18.65
C ASN A 74 7.64 -26.22 -19.43
N ASN A 75 6.32 -26.06 -19.42
CA ASN A 75 5.45 -26.92 -20.24
C ASN A 75 5.69 -26.70 -21.74
N LEU A 76 5.96 -25.48 -22.18
CA LEU A 76 6.21 -25.18 -23.59
C LEU A 76 7.52 -25.80 -24.10
N VAL A 77 8.53 -25.92 -23.23
CA VAL A 77 9.84 -26.51 -23.55
C VAL A 77 9.81 -28.04 -23.44
N PHE A 78 9.18 -28.58 -22.41
CA PHE A 78 9.30 -30.00 -22.06
C PHE A 78 8.08 -30.86 -22.41
N ALA A 79 6.89 -30.28 -22.64
CA ALA A 79 5.71 -31.07 -22.98
C ALA A 79 5.66 -31.39 -24.48
N SER A 80 5.48 -32.68 -24.79
CA SER A 80 5.42 -33.22 -26.16
C SER A 80 4.09 -32.97 -26.87
N SER A 81 3.00 -32.68 -26.14
CA SER A 81 1.68 -32.38 -26.69
C SER A 81 1.21 -30.97 -26.28
N ARG A 82 1.02 -30.09 -27.26
CA ARG A 82 0.77 -28.64 -27.05
C ARG A 82 -0.67 -28.25 -26.75
N ASP A 83 -1.61 -29.18 -26.67
CA ASP A 83 -3.01 -28.80 -26.93
C ASP A 83 -3.80 -28.35 -25.70
N LYS A 84 -3.94 -29.19 -24.65
CA LYS A 84 -4.86 -28.87 -23.55
C LYS A 84 -4.18 -28.20 -22.35
N ALA A 85 -3.05 -28.73 -21.91
CA ALA A 85 -2.35 -28.23 -20.73
C ALA A 85 -1.80 -26.81 -20.93
N LEU A 86 -1.32 -26.46 -22.12
CA LEU A 86 -0.79 -25.12 -22.41
C LEU A 86 -1.88 -24.03 -22.31
N GLY A 87 -3.12 -24.33 -22.71
CA GLY A 87 -4.24 -23.40 -22.54
C GLY A 87 -4.58 -23.13 -21.08
N GLU A 88 -4.47 -24.15 -20.23
CA GLU A 88 -4.68 -24.02 -18.78
C GLU A 88 -3.58 -23.17 -18.13
N PHE A 89 -2.30 -23.44 -18.45
CA PHE A 89 -1.18 -22.62 -17.95
C PHE A 89 -1.22 -21.18 -18.45
N PHE A 90 -1.62 -20.97 -19.71
CA PHE A 90 -1.80 -19.63 -20.24
C PHE A 90 -2.93 -18.88 -19.51
N SER A 91 -4.04 -19.56 -19.20
CA SER A 91 -5.13 -18.97 -18.42
C SER A 91 -4.67 -18.58 -17.01
N LEU A 92 -3.84 -19.40 -16.35
CA LEU A 92 -3.23 -19.07 -15.06
C LEU A 92 -2.34 -17.83 -15.15
N VAL A 93 -1.51 -17.72 -16.18
CA VAL A 93 -0.69 -16.53 -16.44
C VAL A 93 -1.55 -15.29 -16.62
N GLN A 94 -2.65 -15.38 -17.38
CA GLN A 94 -3.54 -14.25 -17.62
C GLN A 94 -4.25 -13.80 -16.33
N ASN A 95 -4.68 -14.75 -15.49
CA ASN A 95 -5.29 -14.43 -14.20
C ASN A 95 -4.29 -13.75 -13.26
N ALA A 96 -3.09 -14.31 -13.12
CA ALA A 96 -2.04 -13.72 -12.29
C ALA A 96 -1.55 -12.37 -12.84
N SER A 97 -1.55 -12.20 -14.16
CA SER A 97 -1.29 -10.90 -14.77
C SER A 97 -2.34 -9.87 -14.38
N ASN A 98 -3.62 -10.23 -14.34
CA ASN A 98 -4.67 -9.30 -13.95
C ASN A 98 -4.47 -8.83 -12.51
N GLU A 99 -4.04 -9.72 -11.61
CA GLU A 99 -3.70 -9.36 -10.22
C GLU A 99 -2.56 -8.33 -10.16
N VAL A 100 -1.53 -8.51 -11.00
CA VAL A 100 -0.43 -7.53 -11.12
C VAL A 100 -0.93 -6.22 -11.68
N VAL A 101 -1.83 -6.25 -12.67
CA VAL A 101 -2.40 -5.03 -13.26
C VAL A 101 -3.24 -4.23 -12.27
N LEU A 102 -3.91 -4.90 -11.34
CA LEU A 102 -4.70 -4.25 -10.30
C LEU A 102 -3.85 -3.61 -9.20
N SER A 103 -2.62 -4.08 -8.99
CA SER A 103 -1.78 -3.71 -7.84
C SER A 103 -0.51 -2.96 -8.23
N GLY A 104 -0.16 -2.95 -9.52
CA GLY A 104 1.11 -2.45 -10.04
C GLY A 104 1.06 -0.98 -10.46
N ASP A 105 2.24 -0.36 -10.54
CA ASP A 105 2.38 0.95 -11.18
C ASP A 105 2.26 0.87 -12.71
N GLU A 106 2.10 2.03 -13.36
CA GLU A 106 1.88 2.13 -14.81
C GLU A 106 2.98 1.45 -15.64
N GLU A 107 4.24 1.55 -15.21
CA GLU A 107 5.37 0.96 -15.95
C GLU A 107 5.40 -0.56 -15.77
N LEU A 108 5.11 -1.07 -14.57
CA LEU A 108 4.96 -2.49 -14.31
C LEU A 108 3.77 -3.07 -15.08
N ILE A 109 2.64 -2.37 -15.16
CA ILE A 109 1.48 -2.74 -15.99
C ILE A 109 1.90 -2.83 -17.46
N ARG A 110 2.60 -1.81 -17.96
CA ARG A 110 3.07 -1.77 -19.35
C ARG A 110 3.98 -2.96 -19.68
N GLN A 111 4.93 -3.26 -18.80
CA GLN A 111 5.85 -4.39 -18.98
C GLN A 111 5.14 -5.74 -18.86
N THR A 112 4.20 -5.89 -17.94
CA THR A 112 3.37 -7.10 -17.80
C THR A 112 2.58 -7.37 -19.09
N MET A 113 1.94 -6.34 -19.65
CA MET A 113 1.22 -6.47 -20.92
C MET A 113 2.14 -6.78 -22.10
N ALA A 114 3.35 -6.22 -22.13
CA ALA A 114 4.35 -6.55 -23.15
C ALA A 114 4.78 -8.03 -23.06
N LEU A 115 5.05 -8.52 -21.85
CA LEU A 115 5.37 -9.92 -21.59
C LEU A 115 4.24 -10.86 -22.01
N ASN A 116 2.98 -10.57 -21.64
CA ASN A 116 1.84 -11.39 -22.03
C ASN A 116 1.69 -11.48 -23.55
N ARG A 117 1.94 -10.39 -24.28
CA ARG A 117 1.95 -10.41 -25.75
C ARG A 117 3.04 -11.35 -26.28
N THR A 118 4.23 -11.32 -25.70
CA THR A 118 5.33 -12.24 -26.06
C THR A 118 4.97 -13.69 -25.74
N LEU A 119 4.41 -13.97 -24.55
CA LEU A 119 3.94 -15.30 -24.15
C LEU A 119 2.84 -15.83 -25.09
N THR A 120 1.88 -14.98 -25.46
CA THR A 120 0.84 -15.33 -26.43
C THR A 120 1.46 -15.68 -27.78
N ARG A 121 2.45 -14.90 -28.23
CA ARG A 121 3.16 -15.21 -29.48
C ARG A 121 3.83 -16.57 -29.40
N LEU A 122 4.48 -16.93 -28.28
CA LEU A 122 5.17 -18.22 -28.13
C LEU A 122 4.27 -19.44 -28.39
N LEU A 123 2.97 -19.32 -28.11
CA LEU A 123 1.98 -20.37 -28.38
C LEU A 123 1.63 -20.51 -29.87
N VAL A 124 1.88 -19.49 -30.68
CA VAL A 124 1.60 -19.49 -32.12
C VAL A 124 2.82 -20.01 -32.90
N PRO A 125 2.61 -20.81 -33.96
CA PRO A 125 3.66 -21.19 -34.90
C PRO A 125 4.37 -19.96 -35.46
N SER A 126 5.70 -20.02 -35.55
CA SER A 126 6.54 -18.91 -35.98
C SER A 126 7.69 -19.43 -36.83
N THR A 127 8.14 -18.63 -37.78
CA THR A 127 9.34 -18.90 -38.59
C THR A 127 10.63 -18.78 -37.78
N LYS A 128 10.59 -18.02 -36.67
CA LYS A 128 11.70 -17.86 -35.72
C LYS A 128 11.90 -19.12 -34.86
N PRO A 129 13.14 -19.62 -34.68
CA PRO A 129 13.44 -20.77 -33.83
C PRO A 129 12.97 -20.56 -32.38
N MET A 130 12.50 -21.63 -31.73
CA MET A 130 11.96 -21.53 -30.36
C MET A 130 13.01 -21.00 -29.37
N GLU A 131 14.26 -21.42 -29.49
CA GLU A 131 15.36 -20.99 -28.62
C GLU A 131 15.56 -19.47 -28.63
N GLU A 132 15.56 -18.85 -29.82
CA GLU A 132 15.71 -17.39 -29.94
C GLU A 132 14.53 -16.65 -29.32
N ARG A 133 13.32 -17.19 -29.44
CA ARG A 133 12.11 -16.60 -28.86
C ARG A 133 12.11 -16.71 -27.33
N LEU A 134 12.64 -17.81 -26.79
CA LEU A 134 12.83 -17.99 -25.35
C LEU A 134 13.94 -17.07 -24.81
N ALA A 135 15.00 -16.82 -25.58
CA ALA A 135 16.04 -15.86 -25.21
C ALA A 135 15.47 -14.43 -25.12
N GLU A 136 14.63 -14.03 -26.08
CA GLU A 136 13.91 -12.74 -26.02
C GLU A 136 12.95 -12.65 -24.84
N LEU A 137 12.22 -13.73 -24.55
CA LEU A 137 11.36 -13.80 -23.38
C LEU A 137 12.19 -13.63 -22.10
N ASN A 138 13.34 -14.30 -21.99
CA ASN A 138 14.19 -14.23 -20.80
C ASN A 138 14.68 -12.81 -20.53
N LEU A 139 15.08 -12.06 -21.57
CA LEU A 139 15.43 -10.64 -21.42
C LEU A 139 14.26 -9.81 -20.89
N GLN A 140 13.05 -10.01 -21.44
CA GLN A 140 11.86 -9.30 -20.97
C GLN A 140 11.50 -9.68 -19.52
N VAL A 141 11.65 -10.94 -19.12
CA VAL A 141 11.41 -11.40 -17.75
C VAL A 141 12.41 -10.77 -16.79
N LEU A 142 13.69 -10.70 -17.16
CA LEU A 142 14.72 -10.05 -16.34
C LEU A 142 14.44 -8.55 -16.14
N ASP A 143 14.03 -7.86 -17.20
CA ASP A 143 13.68 -6.45 -17.10
C ASP A 143 12.40 -6.23 -16.29
N TRP A 144 11.41 -7.11 -16.43
CA TRP A 144 10.22 -7.10 -15.59
C TRP A 144 10.54 -7.34 -14.12
N ILE A 145 11.44 -8.28 -13.78
CA ILE A 145 11.86 -8.53 -12.39
C ILE A 145 12.53 -7.29 -11.81
N LYS A 146 13.38 -6.59 -12.58
CA LYS A 146 13.99 -5.33 -12.14
C LYS A 146 12.94 -4.27 -11.87
N GLN A 147 11.95 -4.13 -12.75
CA GLN A 147 10.88 -3.17 -12.58
C GLN A 147 9.99 -3.53 -11.38
N PHE A 148 9.57 -4.78 -11.27
CA PHE A 148 8.80 -5.29 -10.13
C PHE A 148 9.50 -5.00 -8.79
N LYS A 149 10.82 -5.25 -8.72
CA LYS A 149 11.62 -4.90 -7.53
C LYS A 149 11.58 -3.40 -7.24
N ARG A 150 11.71 -2.54 -8.25
CA ARG A 150 11.62 -1.08 -8.07
C ARG A 150 10.24 -0.67 -7.55
N SER A 151 9.16 -1.22 -8.10
CA SER A 151 7.80 -0.96 -7.63
C SER A 151 7.62 -1.37 -6.17
N LEU A 152 8.15 -2.53 -5.78
CA LEU A 152 8.15 -2.97 -4.38
C LEU A 152 8.99 -2.05 -3.47
N ASP A 153 10.16 -1.61 -3.92
CA ASP A 153 11.02 -0.71 -3.16
C ASP A 153 10.32 0.65 -2.93
N ILE A 154 9.63 1.18 -3.94
CA ILE A 154 8.85 2.43 -3.83
C ILE A 154 7.70 2.27 -2.82
N LEU A 155 6.94 1.18 -2.88
CA LEU A 155 5.86 0.93 -1.92
C LEU A 155 6.41 0.74 -0.50
N LYS A 156 7.58 0.11 -0.38
CA LYS A 156 8.26 -0.08 0.90
C LYS A 156 8.72 1.26 1.49
N THR A 157 9.39 2.12 0.73
CA THR A 157 9.82 3.44 1.23
C THR A 157 8.62 4.28 1.64
N GLN A 158 7.56 4.26 0.85
CA GLN A 158 6.30 4.92 1.18
C GLN A 158 5.67 4.40 2.48
N HIS A 159 5.71 3.09 2.71
CA HIS A 159 5.24 2.48 3.95
C HIS A 159 6.10 2.92 5.16
N GLU A 160 7.43 2.92 5.01
CA GLU A 160 8.37 3.36 6.05
C GLU A 160 8.22 4.87 6.37
N GLU A 161 8.00 5.70 5.36
CA GLU A 161 7.70 7.13 5.52
C GLU A 161 6.39 7.35 6.30
N ALA A 162 5.32 6.63 5.96
CA ALA A 162 4.05 6.71 6.68
C ALA A 162 4.21 6.26 8.16
N GLN A 163 5.04 5.26 8.42
CA GLN A 163 5.36 4.82 9.78
C GLN A 163 6.24 5.82 10.55
N SER A 164 7.24 6.43 9.92
CA SER A 164 8.12 7.42 10.57
C SER A 164 7.38 8.72 10.90
N PHE A 165 6.42 9.13 10.06
CA PHE A 165 5.52 10.25 10.35
C PHE A 165 4.65 9.96 11.59
N LYS A 166 4.17 8.72 11.73
CA LYS A 166 3.48 8.26 12.94
C LYS A 166 4.38 8.29 14.18
N ALA A 167 5.64 7.84 14.08
CA ALA A 167 6.58 7.89 15.20
C ALA A 167 6.88 9.34 15.63
N SER A 168 7.09 10.24 14.67
CA SER A 168 7.38 11.66 14.92
C SER A 168 6.18 12.41 15.54
N THR A 169 4.96 12.11 15.09
CA THR A 169 3.74 12.66 15.71
C THR A 169 3.51 12.10 17.12
N GLN A 170 3.85 10.84 17.38
CA GLN A 170 3.80 10.24 18.72
C GLN A 170 4.85 10.81 19.67
N THR A 171 6.09 11.04 19.24
CA THR A 171 7.15 11.63 20.08
C THR A 171 6.87 13.08 20.42
N VAL A 172 6.40 13.89 19.47
CA VAL A 172 5.96 15.28 19.73
C VAL A 172 4.77 15.33 20.70
N ALA A 173 3.87 14.34 20.65
CA ALA A 173 2.74 14.24 21.58
C ALA A 173 3.18 13.84 23.01
N GLN A 174 4.22 13.01 23.16
CA GLN A 174 4.78 12.67 24.47
C GLN A 174 5.58 13.82 25.09
N LEU A 175 6.30 14.62 24.28
CA LEU A 175 7.07 15.77 24.76
C LEU A 175 6.20 16.99 25.17
N LYS A 176 4.90 16.98 24.84
CA LYS A 176 3.94 18.02 25.23
C LYS A 176 3.06 17.62 26.43
N ARG A 177 3.31 16.47 27.08
CA ARG A 177 2.65 16.07 28.33
C ARG A 177 3.31 16.70 29.54
#